data_AF-A0A8S2FK97-F1
#
_entry.id   AF-A0A8S2FK97-F1
#
_cell.length_a   1.000
_cell.length_b   1.000
_cell.length_c   1.000
_cell.angle_alpha   90.00
_cell.angle_beta   90.00
_cell.angle_gamma   90.00
#
_symmetry.space_group_name_H-M   'P 1'
#
loop_
_entity.id
_entity.type
_entity.pdbx_description
1 polymer ?
#
loop_
_entity_poly.entity_id
_entity_poly.type
_entity_poly.pdbx_seq_one_letter_code
_entity_poly.pdbx_strand_id
1 'polypeptide(L)'
;MKTDQFLCGVIEGYYGRPWTTNQRKTLFEYCIRFGLNTYVYGPKDDYKHRSKWRELYVQDEIDHLIQLIQTAKRLGITFIYALSPGLDIVYSSTKDMNCLKRKLDQ
;
A
#
# COMPACT_ATOMS: atom_id res chain seq x y z
N MET A 1 24.87 4.48 -11.66
CA MET A 1 24.39 5.37 -10.58
C MET A 1 22.88 5.25 -10.50
N LYS A 2 22.32 4.72 -9.41
CA LYS A 2 20.91 4.98 -9.10
C LYS A 2 20.85 6.46 -8.74
N THR A 3 20.29 7.29 -9.62
CA THR A 3 19.94 8.67 -9.26
C THR A 3 19.04 8.61 -8.03
N ASP A 4 19.36 9.35 -6.98
CA ASP A 4 18.45 9.53 -5.83
C ASP A 4 17.18 10.20 -6.34
N GLN A 5 16.19 9.38 -6.69
CA GLN A 5 14.93 9.83 -7.23
C GLN A 5 14.11 10.42 -6.09
N PHE A 6 13.85 11.73 -6.15
CA PHE A 6 13.01 12.42 -5.18
C PHE A 6 11.58 11.84 -5.21
N LEU A 7 11.13 11.26 -4.10
CA LEU A 7 9.78 10.71 -3.95
C LEU A 7 8.80 11.85 -3.69
N CYS A 8 7.99 12.19 -4.69
CA CYS A 8 6.97 13.23 -4.60
C CYS A 8 5.62 12.66 -5.02
N GLY A 9 4.60 12.79 -4.19
CA GLY A 9 3.35 12.11 -4.44
C GLY A 9 2.33 12.16 -3.32
N VAL A 10 1.45 11.18 -3.30
CA VAL A 10 0.27 11.15 -2.41
C VAL A 10 0.31 9.94 -1.50
N ILE A 11 -0.08 10.14 -0.24
CA ILE A 11 -0.31 9.07 0.74
C ILE A 11 -1.79 8.95 1.05
N GLU A 12 -2.38 7.78 0.82
CA GLU A 12 -3.73 7.45 1.29
C GLU A 12 -3.66 7.04 2.76
N GLY A 13 -3.46 8.02 3.65
CA GLY A 13 -3.10 7.79 5.05
C GLY A 13 -4.18 8.10 6.09
N TYR A 14 -5.38 8.47 5.67
CA TYR A 14 -6.45 8.98 6.55
C TYR A 14 -7.32 7.86 7.17
N TYR A 15 -8.12 8.23 8.19
CA TYR A 15 -9.23 7.45 8.72
C TYR A 15 -10.52 7.72 7.95
N GLY A 16 -11.41 6.74 7.87
CA GLY A 16 -12.62 6.79 7.05
C GLY A 16 -12.53 5.90 5.83
N ARG A 17 -13.61 5.92 5.03
CA ARG A 17 -13.78 5.05 3.88
C ARG A 17 -12.61 5.19 2.88
N PRO A 18 -11.85 4.11 2.61
CA PRO A 18 -10.77 4.13 1.62
C PRO A 18 -11.27 4.49 0.23
N TRP A 19 -10.36 4.99 -0.61
CA TRP A 19 -10.69 5.25 -2.01
C TRP A 19 -11.02 3.95 -2.74
N THR A 20 -11.96 4.04 -3.68
CA THR A 20 -12.25 2.97 -4.63
C THR A 20 -11.09 2.80 -5.62
N THR A 21 -11.01 1.62 -6.24
CA THR A 21 -9.99 1.34 -7.28
C THR A 21 -10.00 2.37 -8.40
N ASN A 22 -11.17 2.81 -8.86
CA ASN A 22 -11.27 3.81 -9.93
C ASN A 22 -10.76 5.17 -9.48
N GLN A 23 -11.08 5.61 -8.25
CA GLN A 23 -10.54 6.87 -7.70
C GLN A 23 -9.02 6.84 -7.61
N ARG A 24 -8.43 5.70 -7.20
CA ARG A 24 -6.97 5.54 -7.14
C ARG A 24 -6.33 5.58 -8.53
N LYS A 25 -6.96 4.97 -9.54
CA LYS A 25 -6.48 5.05 -10.94
C LYS A 25 -6.52 6.48 -11.47
N THR A 26 -7.63 7.20 -11.25
CA THR A 26 -7.74 8.62 -11.60
C THR A 26 -6.71 9.48 -10.86
N LEU A 27 -6.42 9.18 -9.59
CA LEU A 27 -5.35 9.83 -8.85
C LEU A 27 -3.98 9.62 -9.53
N PHE A 28 -3.67 8.43 -10.03
CA PHE A 28 -2.41 8.17 -10.73
C PHE A 28 -2.28 9.01 -12.01
N GLU A 29 -3.38 9.17 -12.77
CA GLU A 29 -3.40 10.03 -13.96
C GLU A 29 -3.11 11.50 -13.59
N TYR A 30 -3.70 11.99 -12.49
CA TYR A 30 -3.37 13.32 -11.98
C TYR A 30 -1.93 13.43 -11.51
N CYS A 31 -1.41 12.43 -10.81
CA CYS A 31 -0.01 12.42 -10.38
C CYS A 31 0.93 12.63 -11.57
N ILE A 32 0.75 11.88 -12.66
CA ILE A 32 1.53 12.05 -13.89
C ILE A 32 1.38 13.46 -14.45
N ARG A 33 0.13 13.95 -14.57
CA ARG A 33 -0.16 15.27 -15.11
C ARG A 33 0.56 16.40 -14.35
N PHE A 34 0.78 16.22 -13.05
CA PHE A 34 1.45 17.19 -12.19
C PHE A 34 2.94 16.87 -11.95
N GLY A 35 3.51 15.86 -12.61
CA GLY A 35 4.92 15.47 -12.45
C GLY A 35 5.23 14.76 -11.12
N LEU A 36 4.20 14.27 -10.42
CA LEU A 36 4.36 13.42 -9.23
C LEU A 36 4.64 11.98 -9.65
N ASN A 37 5.35 11.25 -8.79
CA ASN A 37 5.90 9.94 -9.11
C ASN A 37 5.64 8.85 -8.06
N THR A 38 4.98 9.17 -6.94
CA THR A 38 4.82 8.22 -5.82
C THR A 38 3.37 8.13 -5.33
N TYR A 39 2.97 6.92 -4.94
CA TYR A 39 1.72 6.69 -4.22
C TYR A 39 1.96 5.71 -3.06
N VAL A 40 1.54 6.09 -1.85
CA VAL A 40 1.64 5.26 -0.65
C VAL A 40 0.25 4.74 -0.27
N TYR A 41 0.09 3.41 -0.33
CA TYR A 41 -1.09 2.70 0.14
C TYR A 41 -0.98 2.47 1.65
N GLY A 42 -1.76 3.23 2.44
CA GLY A 42 -1.86 3.01 3.89
C GLY A 42 -3.19 3.45 4.53
N PRO A 43 -4.35 3.14 3.92
CA PRO A 43 -5.64 3.57 4.45
C PRO A 43 -5.88 2.97 5.83
N LYS A 44 -6.27 3.79 6.82
CA LYS A 44 -6.35 3.35 8.22
C LYS A 44 -7.51 2.41 8.52
N ASP A 45 -8.54 2.42 7.67
CA ASP A 45 -9.74 1.58 7.79
C ASP A 45 -9.67 0.31 6.92
N ASP A 46 -8.57 0.08 6.21
CA ASP A 46 -8.24 -1.27 5.74
C ASP A 46 -7.75 -2.09 6.94
N TYR A 47 -8.60 -2.98 7.42
CA TYR A 47 -8.29 -3.78 8.59
C TYR A 47 -7.02 -4.63 8.41
N LYS A 48 -6.79 -5.21 7.22
CA LYS A 48 -5.63 -6.07 6.95
C LYS A 48 -4.33 -5.30 6.76
N HIS A 49 -4.43 -3.98 6.58
CA HIS A 49 -3.30 -3.06 6.67
C HIS A 49 -2.92 -2.72 8.12
N ARG A 50 -3.88 -2.75 9.06
CA ARG A 50 -3.69 -2.24 10.43
C ARG A 50 -4.16 -3.17 11.55
N SER A 51 -5.45 -3.16 11.91
CA SER A 51 -5.94 -3.86 13.11
C SER A 51 -5.89 -5.39 13.01
N LYS A 52 -5.87 -5.90 11.79
CA LYS A 52 -5.82 -7.32 11.43
C LYS A 52 -4.59 -7.61 10.55
N TRP A 53 -3.48 -6.93 10.79
CA TRP A 53 -2.28 -7.01 9.96
C TRP A 53 -1.69 -8.43 9.80
N ARG A 54 -2.00 -9.35 10.73
CA ARG A 54 -1.60 -10.77 10.66
C ARG A 54 -2.44 -11.59 9.67
N GLU A 55 -3.63 -11.10 9.28
CA GLU A 55 -4.51 -11.75 8.31
C GLU A 55 -4.00 -11.49 6.87
N LEU A 56 -3.93 -12.56 6.08
CA LEU A 56 -3.56 -12.47 4.66
C LEU A 56 -4.73 -11.95 3.82
N TYR A 57 -4.40 -11.34 2.69
CA TYR A 57 -5.41 -10.98 1.70
C TYR A 57 -6.00 -12.25 1.08
N VAL A 58 -7.31 -12.25 0.83
CA VAL A 58 -7.97 -13.30 0.03
C VAL A 58 -7.80 -13.02 -1.46
N GLN A 59 -8.08 -14.00 -2.32
CA GLN A 59 -7.80 -13.90 -3.76
C GLN A 59 -8.38 -12.63 -4.39
N ASP A 60 -9.64 -12.30 -4.10
CA ASP A 60 -10.29 -11.10 -4.65
C ASP A 60 -9.56 -9.79 -4.23
N GLU A 61 -9.07 -9.72 -3.00
CA GLU A 61 -8.31 -8.55 -2.51
C GLU A 61 -6.91 -8.50 -3.15
N ILE A 62 -6.28 -9.65 -3.35
CA ILE A 62 -5.00 -9.78 -4.06
C ILE A 62 -5.15 -9.30 -5.50
N ASP A 63 -6.17 -9.77 -6.21
CA ASP A 63 -6.41 -9.41 -7.62
C ASP A 63 -6.63 -7.90 -7.77
N HIS A 64 -7.36 -7.29 -6.84
CA HIS A 64 -7.52 -5.83 -6.79
C HIS A 64 -6.19 -5.09 -6.57
N LEU A 65 -5.36 -5.55 -5.63
CA LEU A 65 -4.04 -4.95 -5.36
C LEU A 65 -3.09 -5.12 -6.56
N ILE A 66 -3.06 -6.30 -7.17
CA ILE A 66 -2.27 -6.58 -8.38
C ILE A 66 -2.68 -5.63 -9.50
N GLN A 67 -3.98 -5.49 -9.76
CA GLN A 67 -4.48 -4.58 -10.80
C GLN A 67 -4.04 -3.13 -10.54
N LEU A 68 -4.08 -2.70 -9.28
CA LEU A 68 -3.67 -1.36 -8.87
C LEU A 68 -2.17 -1.14 -9.05
N ILE A 69 -1.34 -2.08 -8.59
CA ILE A 69 0.13 -2.06 -8.71
C ILE A 69 0.53 -2.06 -10.20
N GLN A 70 -0.09 -2.90 -11.02
CA GLN A 70 0.15 -2.94 -12.46
C GLN A 70 -0.20 -1.62 -13.14
N THR A 71 -1.27 -0.96 -12.69
CA THR A 71 -1.66 0.36 -13.21
C THR A 71 -0.63 1.42 -12.82
N ALA A 72 -0.23 1.48 -11.55
CA ALA A 72 0.82 2.37 -11.07
C ALA A 72 2.13 2.20 -11.87
N LYS A 73 2.57 0.94 -12.05
CA LYS A 73 3.78 0.60 -12.82
C LYS A 73 3.70 1.10 -14.27
N ARG A 74 2.56 0.89 -14.95
CA ARG A 74 2.35 1.35 -16.34
C ARG A 74 2.43 2.87 -16.46
N LEU A 75 1.99 3.57 -15.42
CA LEU A 75 1.94 5.02 -15.33
C LEU A 75 3.24 5.63 -14.77
N GLY A 76 4.28 4.82 -14.50
CA GLY A 76 5.54 5.31 -13.93
C GLY A 76 5.44 5.78 -12.48
N ILE A 77 4.38 5.38 -11.76
CA ILE A 77 4.19 5.67 -10.34
C ILE A 77 4.84 4.58 -9.48
N THR A 78 5.71 5.00 -8.57
CA THR A 78 6.23 4.17 -7.49
C THR A 78 5.12 3.86 -6.51
N PHE A 79 4.64 2.62 -6.51
CA PHE A 79 3.66 2.13 -5.55
C PHE A 79 4.37 1.63 -4.29
N ILE A 80 4.03 2.22 -3.14
CA ILE A 80 4.56 1.84 -1.84
C ILE A 80 3.43 1.26 -1.00
N TYR A 81 3.56 -0.02 -0.64
CA TYR A 81 2.67 -0.66 0.33
C TYR A 81 3.16 -0.38 1.75
N ALA A 82 2.32 0.25 2.58
CA ALA A 82 2.58 0.38 4.00
C ALA A 82 1.89 -0.74 4.78
N LEU A 83 2.37 -1.01 5.99
CA LEU A 83 1.73 -1.91 6.95
C LEU A 83 1.87 -1.32 8.35
N SER A 84 0.80 -1.34 9.14
CA SER A 84 0.72 -0.68 10.45
C SER A 84 0.48 -1.67 11.59
N PRO A 85 1.46 -2.49 11.98
CA PRO A 85 1.29 -3.54 13.00
C PRO A 85 1.32 -3.00 14.45
N GLY A 86 1.62 -1.71 14.64
CA GLY A 86 1.93 -1.12 15.94
C GLY A 86 0.81 -1.11 16.99
N LEU A 87 -0.41 -1.54 16.65
CA LEU A 87 -1.51 -1.62 17.62
C LEU A 87 -1.34 -2.77 18.61
N ASP A 88 -0.82 -3.92 18.17
CA ASP A 88 -0.81 -5.15 18.98
C ASP A 88 0.38 -6.08 18.68
N ILE A 89 1.40 -5.60 17.97
CA ILE A 89 2.62 -6.39 17.71
C ILE A 89 3.42 -6.60 19.00
N VAL A 90 3.86 -7.84 19.20
CA VAL A 90 4.86 -8.19 20.21
C VAL A 90 6.21 -8.37 19.51
N TYR A 91 7.07 -7.34 19.55
CA TYR A 91 8.32 -7.31 18.79
C TYR A 91 9.29 -8.46 19.10
N SER A 92 9.24 -9.00 20.33
CA SER A 92 10.05 -10.16 20.75
C SER A 92 9.46 -11.52 20.32
N SER A 93 8.23 -11.54 19.82
CA SER A 93 7.55 -12.76 19.42
C SER A 93 7.99 -13.19 18.02
N THR A 94 8.63 -14.36 17.94
CA THR A 94 8.98 -14.99 16.65
C THR A 94 7.74 -15.24 15.78
N LYS A 95 6.59 -15.54 16.40
CA LYS A 95 5.32 -15.72 15.71
C LYS A 95 4.89 -14.42 15.00
N ASP A 96 4.96 -13.28 15.68
CA ASP A 96 4.58 -12.00 15.08
C ASP A 96 5.54 -11.58 13.97
N MET A 97 6.84 -11.81 14.16
CA MET A 97 7.83 -11.57 13.12
C MET A 97 7.61 -12.46 11.89
N ASN A 98 7.20 -13.71 12.08
CA ASN A 98 6.85 -14.61 10.98
C ASN A 98 5.56 -14.18 10.27
N CYS A 99 4.54 -13.74 11.01
CA CYS A 99 3.32 -13.17 10.42
C CYS A 99 3.65 -11.92 9.58
N LEU A 100 4.56 -11.06 10.07
CA LEU A 100 4.97 -9.84 9.39
C LEU A 100 5.64 -10.14 8.05
N LYS A 101 6.63 -11.03 8.06
CA LYS A 101 7.32 -11.47 6.84
C LYS A 101 6.34 -12.10 5.85
N ARG A 102 5.52 -13.06 6.30
CA ARG A 102 4.52 -13.72 5.46
C ARG A 102 3.52 -12.75 4.82
N LYS A 103 3.14 -11.67 5.52
CA LYS A 103 2.24 -10.63 5.00
C LYS A 103 2.91 -9.76 3.93
N LEU A 104 4.22 -9.51 4.05
CA LEU A 104 5.00 -8.72 3.09
C LEU A 104 5.48 -9.54 1.89
N ASP A 105 5.62 -10.87 2.05
CA ASP A 105 5.99 -11.80 0.99
C ASP A 105 4.80 -12.14 0.07
N GLN A 106 3.56 -12.01 0.58
CA GLN A 106 2.32 -12.19 -0.18
C GLN A 106 2.15 -11.09 -1.23
#